data_AF-A0A2U2CCT1-F1
#
_entry.id   AF-A0A2U2CCT1-F1
#
_cell.length_a   1.000
_cell.length_b   1.000
_cell.length_c   1.000
_cell.angle_alpha   90.00
_cell.angle_beta   90.00
_cell.angle_gamma   90.00
#
_symmetry.space_group_name_H-M   'P 1'
#
loop_
_entity.id
_entity.type
_entity.pdbx_description
1 polymer ?
#
loop_
_entity_poly.entity_id
_entity_poly.type
_entity_poly.pdbx_seq_one_letter_code
_entity_poly.pdbx_strand_id
1 'polypeptide(L)'
;MTPDALTDSLTRPWAHGEHAELAGASFDAPVVLDDKVLRSFDLTGARFGAGLSAQRAVFRGMAWLHRAEVTGKVDLSDAVFRSDLRMDGLVCDTLILSGAEFQGVLTLDRARIGTLIARDCICLANLSLAGARITGHADFSGSEVLGGAWADGAELHALEQVGMVVDGRRTGL
;
A
#
# COMPACT_ATOMS: atom_id res chain seq x y z
N MET A 1 20.60 4.57 -3.23
CA MET A 1 20.10 5.97 -3.14
C MET A 1 19.97 6.30 -1.66
N THR A 2 20.10 7.56 -1.24
CA THR A 2 19.86 7.93 0.17
C THR A 2 18.38 8.20 0.42
N PRO A 3 17.86 7.96 1.64
CA PRO A 3 16.50 8.36 2.01
C PRO A 3 16.21 9.85 1.82
N ASP A 4 17.19 10.72 2.07
CA ASP A 4 17.05 12.17 1.85
C ASP A 4 16.84 12.50 0.36
N ALA A 5 17.62 11.88 -0.54
CA ALA A 5 17.45 12.09 -1.98
C ALA A 5 16.10 11.59 -2.50
N LEU A 6 15.57 10.50 -1.92
CA LEU A 6 14.22 10.04 -2.20
C LEU A 6 13.21 11.09 -1.72
N THR A 7 13.32 11.54 -0.48
CA THR A 7 12.42 12.54 0.12
C THR A 7 12.39 13.79 -0.75
N ASP A 8 13.55 14.34 -1.10
CA ASP A 8 13.69 15.52 -1.96
C ASP A 8 13.08 15.33 -3.34
N SER A 9 13.14 14.11 -3.90
CA SER A 9 12.52 13.77 -5.17
C SER A 9 10.99 13.75 -5.06
N LEU A 10 10.47 13.10 -4.02
CA LEU A 10 9.04 12.85 -3.84
C LEU A 10 8.26 14.05 -3.30
N THR A 11 8.91 14.99 -2.61
CA THR A 11 8.24 16.21 -2.08
C THR A 11 8.23 17.37 -3.08
N ARG A 12 8.72 17.18 -4.31
CA ARG A 12 8.56 18.18 -5.36
C ARG A 12 7.07 18.37 -5.68
N PRO A 13 6.66 19.56 -6.15
CA PRO A 13 5.28 19.80 -6.55
C PRO A 13 4.77 18.71 -7.50
N TRP A 14 3.55 18.24 -7.22
CA TRP A 14 2.88 17.28 -8.08
C TRP A 14 2.43 17.96 -9.37
N ALA A 15 2.72 17.30 -10.49
CA ALA A 15 2.25 17.67 -11.82
C ALA A 15 1.54 16.45 -12.43
N HIS A 16 0.36 16.67 -13.02
CA HIS A 16 -0.42 15.60 -13.62
C HIS A 16 0.36 14.96 -14.79
N GLY A 17 0.38 13.62 -14.84
CA GLY A 17 1.09 12.87 -15.87
C GLY A 17 2.60 12.72 -15.63
N GLU A 18 3.16 13.34 -14.58
CA GLU A 18 4.54 13.11 -14.19
C GLU A 18 4.65 12.19 -12.96
N HIS A 19 5.71 11.40 -12.94
CA HIS A 19 6.12 10.60 -11.79
C HIS A 19 7.64 10.62 -11.62
N ALA A 20 8.10 10.37 -10.40
CA ALA A 20 9.52 10.14 -10.14
C ALA A 20 9.90 8.72 -10.58
N GLU A 21 10.86 8.60 -11.50
CA GLU A 21 11.35 7.31 -12.02
C GLU A 21 12.46 6.76 -11.10
N LEU A 22 12.10 5.81 -10.23
CA LEU A 22 12.99 5.30 -9.17
C LEU A 22 12.95 3.76 -9.08
N ALA A 23 12.55 3.09 -10.16
CA ALA A 23 12.49 1.63 -10.23
C ALA A 23 13.86 1.01 -9.90
N GLY A 24 13.85 -0.04 -9.08
CA GLY A 24 15.05 -0.75 -8.63
C GLY A 24 15.92 0.01 -7.62
N ALA A 25 15.49 1.17 -7.11
CA ALA A 25 16.24 1.90 -6.09
C ALA A 25 16.45 1.06 -4.82
N SER A 26 17.64 1.15 -4.23
CA SER A 26 17.97 0.47 -2.98
C SER A 26 18.28 1.48 -1.87
N PHE A 27 17.77 1.21 -0.68
CA PHE A 27 17.90 2.00 0.53
C PHE A 27 18.38 1.11 1.69
N ASP A 28 19.59 1.35 2.17
CA ASP A 28 20.15 0.60 3.31
C ASP A 28 19.75 1.21 4.66
N ALA A 29 19.42 2.50 4.66
CA ALA A 29 18.91 3.22 5.82
C ALA A 29 17.38 3.29 5.80
N PRO A 30 16.71 3.44 6.96
CA PRO A 30 15.25 3.57 7.03
C PRO A 30 14.76 4.71 6.15
N VAL A 31 13.70 4.45 5.38
CA VAL A 31 13.00 5.49 4.62
C VAL A 31 11.82 5.99 5.44
N VAL A 32 11.81 7.28 5.76
CA VAL A 32 10.74 7.94 6.54
C VAL A 32 10.19 9.11 5.74
N LEU A 33 8.94 8.96 5.31
CA LEU A 33 8.16 9.92 4.52
C LEU A 33 6.91 10.40 5.30
N ASP A 34 6.92 10.23 6.62
CA ASP A 34 5.80 10.58 7.49
C ASP A 34 5.40 12.05 7.33
N ASP A 35 4.09 12.30 7.37
CA ASP A 35 3.47 13.64 7.28
C ASP A 35 3.81 14.43 5.99
N LYS A 36 4.35 13.77 4.96
CA LYS A 36 4.72 14.42 3.69
C LYS A 36 3.58 14.41 2.69
N VAL A 37 3.58 15.40 1.81
CA VAL A 37 2.80 15.37 0.56
C VAL A 37 3.71 14.89 -0.56
N LEU A 38 3.34 13.78 -1.19
CA LEU A 38 4.17 13.07 -2.15
C LEU A 38 3.57 13.15 -3.56
N ARG A 39 4.40 13.44 -4.56
CA ARG A 39 4.04 13.33 -5.99
C ARG A 39 3.98 11.87 -6.43
N SER A 40 3.51 11.61 -7.65
CA SER A 40 3.50 10.26 -8.22
C SER A 40 4.93 9.70 -8.33
N PHE A 41 5.10 8.39 -8.20
CA PHE A 41 6.40 7.74 -8.32
C PHE A 41 6.30 6.29 -8.81
N ASP A 42 7.41 5.82 -9.39
CA ASP A 42 7.69 4.42 -9.65
C ASP A 42 8.83 3.93 -8.76
N LEU A 43 8.53 3.06 -7.79
CA LEU A 43 9.49 2.32 -6.96
C LEU A 43 9.39 0.81 -7.24
N THR A 44 9.00 0.42 -8.45
CA THR A 44 8.93 -0.97 -8.87
C THR A 44 10.28 -1.66 -8.67
N GLY A 45 10.30 -2.78 -7.95
CA GLY A 45 11.51 -3.54 -7.65
C GLY A 45 12.45 -2.87 -6.65
N ALA A 46 12.03 -1.80 -5.97
CA ALA A 46 12.86 -1.13 -4.97
C ALA A 46 13.14 -2.04 -3.76
N ARG A 47 14.31 -1.84 -3.13
CA ARG A 47 14.76 -2.60 -1.95
C ARG A 47 14.89 -1.66 -0.75
N PHE A 48 14.25 -2.00 0.35
CA PHE A 48 14.31 -1.26 1.60
C PHE A 48 14.90 -2.18 2.68
N GLY A 49 16.19 -2.04 2.96
CA GLY A 49 16.92 -2.87 3.92
C GLY A 49 16.55 -2.61 5.39
N ALA A 50 15.86 -1.50 5.66
CA ALA A 50 15.55 -1.06 7.03
C ALA A 50 14.12 -0.49 7.17
N GLY A 51 13.17 -0.97 6.36
CA GLY A 51 11.77 -0.58 6.42
C GLY A 51 11.42 0.72 5.67
N LEU A 52 10.11 0.95 5.57
CA LEU A 52 9.50 2.13 4.95
C LEU A 52 8.38 2.64 5.86
N SER A 53 8.43 3.91 6.25
CA SER A 53 7.34 4.60 6.96
C SER A 53 6.86 5.77 6.10
N ALA A 54 5.55 5.89 5.92
CA ALA A 54 4.89 7.04 5.32
C ALA A 54 3.56 7.30 6.05
N GLN A 55 3.60 7.26 7.38
CA GLN A 55 2.44 7.48 8.22
C GLN A 55 1.88 8.88 7.99
N ARG A 56 0.56 9.01 7.90
CA ARG A 56 -0.14 10.30 7.65
C ARG A 56 0.32 11.03 6.39
N ALA A 57 1.04 10.36 5.49
CA ALA A 57 1.47 10.97 4.23
C ALA A 57 0.28 11.10 3.28
N VAL A 58 0.33 12.11 2.41
CA VAL A 58 -0.68 12.35 1.37
C VAL A 58 -0.06 12.11 0.00
N PHE A 59 -0.47 11.03 -0.66
CA PHE A 59 -0.04 10.67 -2.00
C PHE A 59 -0.97 11.32 -3.03
N ARG A 60 -0.47 12.33 -3.74
CA ARG A 60 -1.27 13.12 -4.69
C ARG A 60 -1.49 12.42 -6.01
N GLY A 61 -0.56 11.56 -6.40
CA GLY A 61 -0.60 10.80 -7.63
C GLY A 61 -0.43 9.31 -7.39
N MET A 62 -0.16 8.61 -8.48
CA MET A 62 0.02 7.16 -8.50
C MET A 62 1.26 6.73 -7.69
N ALA A 63 1.11 5.72 -6.84
CA ALA A 63 2.20 5.15 -6.05
C ALA A 63 2.44 3.69 -6.48
N TRP A 64 3.54 3.43 -7.18
CA TRP A 64 3.92 2.08 -7.59
C TRP A 64 5.05 1.54 -6.72
N LEU A 65 4.79 0.39 -6.10
CA LEU A 65 5.71 -0.40 -5.27
C LEU A 65 5.68 -1.87 -5.72
N HIS A 66 5.39 -2.11 -7.00
CA HIS A 66 5.35 -3.46 -7.57
C HIS A 66 6.66 -4.20 -7.31
N ARG A 67 6.59 -5.42 -6.78
CA ARG A 67 7.77 -6.26 -6.50
C ARG A 67 8.82 -5.58 -5.62
N ALA A 68 8.44 -4.57 -4.83
CA ALA A 68 9.36 -4.03 -3.84
C ALA A 68 9.65 -5.10 -2.77
N GLU A 69 10.88 -5.10 -2.25
CA GLU A 69 11.32 -5.99 -1.17
C GLU A 69 11.67 -5.12 0.03
N VAL A 70 10.98 -5.33 1.15
CA VAL A 70 11.16 -4.56 2.38
C VAL A 70 11.54 -5.50 3.51
N THR A 71 12.75 -5.35 4.04
CA THR A 71 13.15 -5.99 5.30
C THR A 71 12.48 -5.25 6.45
N GLY A 72 11.71 -5.96 7.27
CA GLY A 72 10.91 -5.37 8.33
C GLY A 72 9.55 -4.85 7.86
N LYS A 73 9.16 -3.67 8.37
CA LYS A 73 7.80 -3.14 8.21
C LYS A 73 7.66 -2.10 7.10
N VAL A 74 6.51 -2.14 6.44
CA VAL A 74 5.93 -1.04 5.67
C VAL A 74 4.79 -0.44 6.49
N ASP A 75 4.91 0.81 6.89
CA ASP A 75 3.95 1.50 7.75
C ASP A 75 3.33 2.69 7.02
N LEU A 76 2.10 2.52 6.56
CA LEU A 76 1.29 3.51 5.85
C LEU A 76 0.07 3.91 6.69
N SER A 77 0.17 3.82 8.02
CA SER A 77 -0.95 4.13 8.91
C SER A 77 -1.43 5.56 8.72
N ASP A 78 -2.74 5.75 8.67
CA ASP A 78 -3.42 7.05 8.46
C ASP A 78 -3.01 7.78 7.16
N ALA A 79 -2.37 7.10 6.21
CA ALA A 79 -2.00 7.70 4.93
C ALA A 79 -3.21 7.89 4.01
N VAL A 80 -3.17 8.93 3.18
CA VAL A 80 -4.24 9.23 2.21
C VAL A 80 -3.71 9.12 0.79
N PHE A 81 -4.27 8.18 0.02
CA PHE A 81 -3.97 7.97 -1.39
C PHE A 81 -5.07 8.58 -2.25
N ARG A 82 -4.75 9.69 -2.94
CA ARG A 82 -5.67 10.38 -3.87
C ARG A 82 -5.80 9.67 -5.23
N SER A 83 -4.97 8.66 -5.46
CA SER A 83 -4.94 7.81 -6.65
C SER A 83 -4.61 6.38 -6.21
N ASP A 84 -4.31 5.48 -7.13
CA ASP A 84 -4.06 4.09 -6.78
C ASP A 84 -2.74 3.91 -6.00
N LEU A 85 -2.76 2.93 -5.11
CA LEU A 85 -1.57 2.31 -4.53
C LEU A 85 -1.45 0.90 -5.11
N ARG A 86 -0.35 0.64 -5.81
CA ARG A 86 -0.09 -0.66 -6.42
C ARG A 86 1.12 -1.31 -5.78
N MET A 87 0.91 -2.44 -5.13
CA MET A 87 1.92 -3.21 -4.39
C MET A 87 1.97 -4.67 -4.87
N ASP A 88 1.63 -4.93 -6.13
CA ASP A 88 1.60 -6.30 -6.65
C ASP A 88 2.99 -6.94 -6.56
N GLY A 89 3.06 -8.13 -5.97
CA GLY A 89 4.30 -8.85 -5.74
C GLY A 89 5.20 -8.28 -4.62
N LEU A 90 4.72 -7.32 -3.83
CA LEU A 90 5.43 -6.82 -2.64
C LEU A 90 5.85 -7.99 -1.73
N VAL A 91 7.05 -7.90 -1.17
CA VAL A 91 7.54 -8.81 -0.13
C VAL A 91 7.90 -8.00 1.12
N CYS A 92 7.27 -8.31 2.25
CA CYS A 92 7.60 -7.69 3.54
C CYS A 92 7.19 -8.56 4.74
N ASP A 93 7.78 -8.30 5.90
CA ASP A 93 7.42 -9.01 7.13
C ASP A 93 6.09 -8.50 7.70
N THR A 94 5.86 -7.19 7.63
CA THR A 94 4.62 -6.58 8.11
C THR A 94 4.21 -5.40 7.23
N LEU A 95 2.95 -5.39 6.82
CA LEU A 95 2.32 -4.26 6.14
C LEU A 95 1.22 -3.69 7.05
N ILE A 96 1.33 -2.40 7.38
CA ILE A 96 0.36 -1.69 8.22
C ILE A 96 -0.31 -0.62 7.37
N LEU A 97 -1.64 -0.73 7.24
CA LEU A 97 -2.52 0.19 6.50
C LEU A 97 -3.63 0.73 7.42
N SER A 98 -3.44 0.67 8.74
CA SER A 98 -4.50 1.00 9.69
C SER A 98 -4.89 2.47 9.57
N GLY A 99 -6.19 2.77 9.47
CA GLY A 99 -6.71 4.13 9.25
C GLY A 99 -6.41 4.73 7.87
N ALA A 100 -5.76 4.00 6.95
CA ALA A 100 -5.42 4.53 5.64
C ALA A 100 -6.67 4.69 4.75
N GLU A 101 -6.69 5.74 3.94
CA GLU A 101 -7.76 6.04 2.98
C GLU A 101 -7.24 5.91 1.54
N PHE A 102 -7.94 5.11 0.72
CA PHE A 102 -7.65 4.88 -0.69
C PHE A 102 -8.81 5.40 -1.54
N GLN A 103 -8.57 6.50 -2.25
CA GLN A 103 -9.54 7.06 -3.20
C GLN A 103 -9.47 6.35 -4.56
N GLY A 104 -8.30 5.81 -4.90
CA GLY A 104 -8.09 4.89 -6.02
C GLY A 104 -8.09 3.43 -5.58
N VAL A 105 -7.63 2.56 -6.50
CA VAL A 105 -7.53 1.12 -6.27
C VAL A 105 -6.35 0.81 -5.33
N LEU A 106 -6.56 -0.11 -4.39
CA LEU A 106 -5.48 -0.75 -3.64
C LEU A 106 -5.24 -2.15 -4.22
N THR A 107 -4.05 -2.41 -4.77
CA THR A 107 -3.68 -3.75 -5.24
C THR A 107 -2.50 -4.33 -4.48
N LEU A 108 -2.66 -5.59 -4.08
CA LEU A 108 -1.71 -6.42 -3.36
C LEU A 108 -1.55 -7.78 -4.06
N ASP A 109 -1.77 -7.83 -5.37
CA ASP A 109 -1.84 -9.09 -6.11
C ASP A 109 -0.50 -9.81 -6.05
N ARG A 110 -0.53 -11.09 -5.69
CA ARG A 110 0.67 -11.94 -5.54
C ARG A 110 1.70 -11.40 -4.54
N ALA A 111 1.31 -10.49 -3.65
CA ALA A 111 2.16 -10.05 -2.55
C ALA A 111 2.44 -11.22 -1.59
N ARG A 112 3.61 -11.23 -0.96
CA ARG A 112 4.01 -12.17 0.08
C ARG A 112 4.27 -11.39 1.36
N ILE A 113 3.33 -11.48 2.29
CA ILE A 113 3.33 -10.65 3.49
C ILE A 113 3.34 -11.57 4.70
N GLY A 114 4.19 -11.28 5.68
CA GLY A 114 4.13 -11.97 6.98
C GLY A 114 2.81 -11.64 7.69
N THR A 115 2.62 -10.38 8.08
CA THR A 115 1.40 -9.90 8.74
C THR A 115 0.82 -8.67 8.01
N LEU A 116 -0.49 -8.63 7.80
CA LEU A 116 -1.22 -7.49 7.25
C LEU A 116 -2.15 -6.91 8.31
N ILE A 117 -1.99 -5.64 8.66
CA ILE A 117 -2.82 -4.93 9.62
C ILE A 117 -3.48 -3.74 8.93
N ALA A 118 -4.70 -3.93 8.46
CA ALA A 118 -5.50 -2.97 7.73
C ALA A 118 -6.81 -2.68 8.48
N ARG A 119 -6.72 -2.33 9.77
CA ARG A 119 -7.88 -1.96 10.60
C ARG A 119 -8.40 -0.57 10.21
N ASP A 120 -9.71 -0.38 10.27
CA ASP A 120 -10.37 0.91 10.04
C ASP A 120 -9.91 1.60 8.74
N CYS A 121 -9.51 0.81 7.72
CA CYS A 121 -9.07 1.34 6.45
C CYS A 121 -10.26 1.56 5.52
N ILE A 122 -10.20 2.60 4.69
CA ILE A 122 -11.29 2.94 3.76
C ILE A 122 -10.76 2.80 2.34
N CYS A 123 -11.33 1.88 1.56
CA CYS A 123 -11.11 1.76 0.12
C CYS A 123 -12.37 2.22 -0.62
N LEU A 124 -12.32 3.41 -1.22
CA LEU A 124 -13.45 3.94 -2.00
C LEU A 124 -13.61 3.23 -3.35
N ALA A 125 -12.52 2.69 -3.88
CA ALA A 125 -12.52 1.83 -5.07
C ALA A 125 -12.31 0.36 -4.66
N ASN A 126 -11.62 -0.41 -5.51
CA ASN A 126 -11.44 -1.84 -5.31
C ASN A 126 -10.23 -2.13 -4.42
N LEU A 127 -10.35 -3.20 -3.62
CA LEU A 127 -9.23 -3.90 -2.98
C LEU A 127 -8.98 -5.20 -3.75
N SER A 128 -7.75 -5.44 -4.19
CA SER A 128 -7.35 -6.70 -4.81
C SER A 128 -6.21 -7.37 -4.04
N LEU A 129 -6.39 -8.65 -3.75
CA LEU A 129 -5.48 -9.57 -3.08
C LEU A 129 -5.25 -10.82 -3.96
N ALA A 130 -5.41 -10.72 -5.29
CA ALA A 130 -5.41 -11.88 -6.17
C ALA A 130 -4.09 -12.65 -6.06
N GLY A 131 -4.14 -13.92 -5.67
CA GLY A 131 -2.95 -14.75 -5.47
C GLY A 131 -2.01 -14.27 -4.35
N ALA A 132 -2.42 -13.34 -3.49
CA ALA A 132 -1.61 -12.88 -2.36
C ALA A 132 -1.43 -14.02 -1.35
N ARG A 133 -0.27 -14.06 -0.69
CA ARG A 133 0.03 -15.01 0.38
C ARG A 133 0.36 -14.26 1.66
N ILE A 134 -0.51 -14.40 2.66
CA ILE A 134 -0.34 -13.83 3.99
C ILE A 134 -0.14 -14.98 4.97
N THR A 135 1.11 -15.16 5.42
CA THR A 135 1.52 -16.36 6.18
C THR A 135 1.21 -16.29 7.67
N GLY A 136 1.12 -15.09 8.21
CA GLY A 136 0.67 -14.79 9.57
C GLY A 136 -0.77 -14.31 9.58
N HIS A 137 -1.01 -13.19 10.25
CA HIS A 137 -2.36 -12.66 10.45
C HIS A 137 -2.69 -11.57 9.43
N ALA A 138 -3.91 -11.61 8.88
CA ALA A 138 -4.52 -10.54 8.11
C ALA A 138 -5.69 -9.96 8.91
N ASP A 139 -5.64 -8.68 9.25
CA ASP A 139 -6.69 -8.00 10.01
C ASP A 139 -7.30 -6.85 9.22
N PHE A 140 -8.60 -6.93 8.97
CA PHE A 140 -9.43 -5.93 8.29
C PHE A 140 -10.56 -5.41 9.19
N SER A 141 -10.41 -5.51 10.52
CA SER A 141 -11.45 -5.08 11.45
C SER A 141 -11.87 -3.64 11.21
N GLY A 142 -13.18 -3.39 11.14
CA GLY A 142 -13.74 -2.05 10.95
C GLY A 142 -13.52 -1.42 9.57
N SER A 143 -12.93 -2.14 8.62
CA SER A 143 -12.59 -1.58 7.31
C SER A 143 -13.75 -1.56 6.32
N GLU A 144 -13.76 -0.57 5.43
CA GLU A 144 -14.80 -0.40 4.42
C GLU A 144 -14.22 -0.47 3.01
N VAL A 145 -14.79 -1.31 2.14
CA VAL A 145 -14.40 -1.46 0.73
C VAL A 145 -15.62 -1.25 -0.16
N LEU A 146 -15.70 -0.10 -0.82
CA LEU A 146 -16.89 0.37 -1.55
C LEU A 146 -16.88 0.04 -3.06
N GLY A 147 -15.74 -0.37 -3.62
CA GLY A 147 -15.66 -0.84 -5.00
C GLY A 147 -15.80 -2.36 -5.14
N GLY A 148 -15.58 -3.08 -4.04
CA GLY A 148 -15.52 -4.54 -3.98
C GLY A 148 -14.11 -5.05 -3.62
N ALA A 149 -14.08 -6.23 -3.03
CA ALA A 149 -12.85 -6.94 -2.67
C ALA A 149 -12.68 -8.19 -3.55
N TRP A 150 -11.49 -8.38 -4.11
CA TRP A 150 -11.15 -9.53 -4.94
C TRP A 150 -9.99 -10.31 -4.31
N ALA A 151 -10.23 -11.57 -3.96
CA ALA A 151 -9.25 -12.42 -3.28
C ALA A 151 -9.08 -13.78 -3.97
N ASP A 152 -9.28 -13.83 -5.30
CA ASP A 152 -9.12 -15.06 -6.07
C ASP A 152 -7.72 -15.65 -5.90
N GLY A 153 -7.64 -16.93 -5.52
CA GLY A 153 -6.39 -17.62 -5.24
C GLY A 153 -5.57 -17.05 -4.07
N ALA A 154 -6.11 -16.16 -3.24
CA ALA A 154 -5.42 -15.66 -2.06
C ALA A 154 -5.27 -16.75 -0.99
N GLU A 155 -4.09 -16.85 -0.38
CA GLU A 155 -3.79 -17.72 0.74
C GLU A 155 -3.68 -16.86 2.01
N LEU A 156 -4.73 -16.84 2.84
CA LEU A 156 -4.77 -16.09 4.11
C LEU A 156 -4.74 -17.09 5.27
N HIS A 157 -3.62 -17.17 6.00
CA HIS A 157 -3.47 -18.17 7.05
C HIS A 157 -4.41 -17.94 8.24
N ALA A 158 -4.52 -16.69 8.69
CA ALA A 158 -5.49 -16.27 9.69
C ALA A 158 -6.10 -14.93 9.25
N LEU A 159 -7.43 -14.81 9.35
CA LEU A 159 -8.18 -13.63 8.94
C LEU A 159 -9.06 -13.15 10.09
N GLU A 160 -8.89 -11.88 10.48
CA GLU A 160 -9.81 -11.12 11.31
C GLU A 160 -10.50 -10.06 10.46
N GLN A 161 -11.82 -9.98 10.53
CA GLN A 161 -12.64 -9.12 9.68
C GLN A 161 -13.91 -8.62 10.40
N VAL A 162 -13.91 -8.63 11.74
CA VAL A 162 -15.02 -8.11 12.54
C VAL A 162 -15.35 -6.67 12.11
N GLY A 163 -16.59 -6.45 11.67
CA GLY A 163 -17.07 -5.14 11.24
C GLY A 163 -16.59 -4.70 9.86
N MET A 164 -15.86 -5.54 9.12
CA MET A 164 -15.49 -5.21 7.74
C MET A 164 -16.75 -5.16 6.86
N VAL A 165 -16.87 -4.10 6.05
CA VAL A 165 -17.95 -3.93 5.07
C VAL A 165 -17.36 -3.97 3.67
N VAL A 166 -17.94 -4.81 2.81
CA VAL A 166 -17.67 -4.79 1.37
C VAL A 166 -18.98 -4.45 0.65
N ASP A 167 -19.09 -3.23 0.16
CA ASP A 167 -20.24 -2.78 -0.61
C ASP A 167 -19.84 -2.77 -2.08
N GLY A 168 -20.11 -3.86 -2.80
CA GLY A 168 -20.04 -3.84 -4.26
C GLY A 168 -21.34 -3.28 -4.81
N ARG A 169 -21.31 -2.58 -5.95
CA ARG A 169 -22.56 -2.20 -6.64
C ARG A 169 -23.42 -3.45 -6.84
N ARG A 170 -24.52 -3.56 -6.06
CA ARG A 170 -25.61 -4.48 -6.39
C ARG A 170 -26.09 -4.08 -7.77
N THR A 171 -25.82 -4.90 -8.78
CA THR A 171 -26.63 -4.91 -9.99
C THR A 171 -28.03 -5.32 -9.54
N GLY A 172 -28.87 -4.32 -9.24
CA GLY A 172 -30.29 -4.55 -9.10
C GLY A 172 -30.81 -5.04 -10.45
N LEU A 173 -31.33 -6.28 -10.43
CA LEU A 173 -32.30 -6.92 -11.32
C LEU A 173 -32.39 -6.40 -12.76
#